data_AF-A0A1H8CGS6-F1
#
_entry.id   AF-A0A1H8CGS6-F1
#
_cell.length_a   1.000
_cell.length_b   1.000
_cell.length_c   1.000
_cell.angle_alpha   90.00
_cell.angle_beta   90.00
_cell.angle_gamma   90.00
#
_symmetry.space_group_name_H-M   'P 1'
#
loop_
_entity.id
_entity.type
_entity.pdbx_description
1 polymer ?
#
loop_
_entity_poly.entity_id
_entity_poly.type
_entity_poly.pdbx_seq_one_letter_code
_entity_poly.pdbx_strand_id
1 'polypeptide(L)'
;MEERNKLTQREELKTYFETGKYPTQSQFGQFIDNYVHLNELNFGLEIKPTGDYKTKHYHFYKADKLGEANRGHINIESVKDSKPEEIARYTHVLSRDISYRSLNVKLSGELDIDKHQPKIIIKRYKQKKIMKSGYRKPSGFYQELPEDAKSWDRQSEYPVKSNEMVLDINPISYFRPGKDYRDFYPAGTINRPGSFRYSVHHRKPFSLIQMLLEIDVNGTKFRSNPVNIKIILGRDENDLINYIIN
;
A
#
# COMPACT_ATOMS: atom_id res chain seq x y z
N MET A 1 -27.05 9.34 -19.66
CA MET A 1 -27.73 8.15 -19.11
C MET A 1 -26.68 7.05 -19.00
N GLU A 2 -26.48 6.51 -17.81
CA GLU A 2 -25.49 5.45 -17.55
C GLU A 2 -25.98 4.11 -18.08
N GLU A 3 -25.27 3.53 -19.05
CA GLU A 3 -25.50 2.13 -19.43
C GLU A 3 -24.86 1.21 -18.40
N ARG A 4 -25.73 0.61 -17.57
CA ARG A 4 -25.39 -0.56 -16.76
C ARG A 4 -25.17 -1.72 -17.72
N ASN A 5 -23.90 -2.10 -17.94
CA ASN A 5 -23.54 -3.34 -18.62
C ASN A 5 -24.06 -4.55 -17.80
N LYS A 6 -25.33 -4.89 -18.01
CA LYS A 6 -25.93 -6.15 -17.59
C LYS A 6 -25.29 -7.26 -18.41
N LEU A 7 -25.00 -8.38 -17.76
CA LEU A 7 -24.45 -9.63 -18.29
C LEU A 7 -25.34 -10.34 -19.34
N THR A 8 -26.21 -9.63 -20.06
CA THR A 8 -27.13 -10.15 -21.09
C THR A 8 -26.42 -10.62 -22.36
N GLN A 9 -25.21 -10.13 -22.66
CA GLN A 9 -24.54 -10.42 -23.94
C GLN A 9 -24.13 -11.89 -24.12
N ARG A 10 -23.82 -12.66 -23.06
CA ARG A 10 -23.30 -14.04 -23.22
C ARG A 10 -24.37 -15.04 -23.71
N GLU A 11 -25.59 -14.93 -23.21
CA GLU A 11 -26.70 -15.84 -23.57
C GLU A 11 -27.25 -15.53 -24.97
N GLU A 12 -27.34 -14.25 -25.32
CA GLU A 12 -27.68 -13.81 -26.67
C GLU A 12 -26.64 -14.33 -27.69
N LEU A 13 -25.35 -14.26 -27.36
CA LEU A 13 -24.26 -14.72 -28.23
C LEU A 13 -24.26 -16.25 -28.42
N LYS A 14 -24.50 -17.03 -27.36
CA LYS A 14 -24.63 -18.49 -27.48
C LYS A 14 -25.75 -18.84 -28.46
N THR A 15 -26.87 -18.13 -28.38
CA THR A 15 -28.02 -18.28 -29.29
C THR A 15 -27.66 -17.89 -30.73
N TYR A 16 -26.86 -16.84 -30.95
CA TYR A 16 -26.40 -16.43 -32.29
C TYR A 16 -25.51 -17.46 -32.98
N PHE A 17 -24.54 -18.06 -32.26
CA PHE A 17 -23.68 -19.11 -32.81
C PHE A 17 -24.40 -20.45 -33.01
N GLU A 18 -25.32 -20.81 -32.10
CA GLU A 18 -26.14 -22.03 -32.22
C GLU A 18 -27.17 -21.93 -33.36
N THR A 19 -27.61 -20.73 -33.74
CA THR A 19 -28.55 -20.50 -34.85
C THR A 19 -27.88 -20.32 -36.22
N GLY A 20 -26.54 -20.41 -36.31
CA GLY A 20 -25.80 -20.37 -37.57
C GLY A 20 -25.75 -19.00 -38.27
N LYS A 21 -26.06 -17.91 -37.55
CA LYS A 21 -25.96 -16.54 -38.09
C LYS A 21 -24.56 -15.98 -37.86
N TYR A 22 -23.83 -15.71 -38.94
CA TYR A 22 -22.52 -15.07 -38.86
C TYR A 22 -22.66 -13.57 -38.57
N PRO A 23 -21.91 -13.01 -37.60
CA PRO A 23 -21.91 -11.57 -37.34
C PRO A 23 -21.37 -10.80 -38.55
N THR A 24 -21.91 -9.60 -38.80
CA THR A 24 -21.31 -8.69 -39.79
C THR A 24 -19.91 -8.25 -39.34
N GLN A 25 -19.04 -7.85 -40.28
CA GLN A 25 -17.68 -7.40 -39.97
C GLN A 25 -17.64 -6.30 -38.89
N SER A 26 -18.62 -5.39 -38.89
CA SER A 26 -18.75 -4.35 -37.87
C SER A 26 -19.12 -4.90 -36.49
N GLN A 27 -20.01 -5.89 -36.42
CA GLN A 27 -20.41 -6.52 -35.16
C GLN A 27 -19.29 -7.41 -34.60
N PHE A 28 -18.54 -8.07 -35.48
CA PHE A 28 -17.37 -8.84 -35.09
C PHE A 28 -16.22 -7.93 -34.65
N GLY A 29 -16.01 -6.78 -35.30
CA GLY A 29 -15.07 -5.75 -34.86
C GLY A 29 -15.38 -5.25 -33.45
N GLN A 30 -16.62 -4.84 -33.19
CA GLN A 30 -17.07 -4.45 -31.84
C GLN A 30 -16.90 -5.57 -30.80
N PHE A 31 -17.10 -6.83 -31.20
CA PHE A 31 -16.88 -7.98 -30.33
C PHE A 31 -15.40 -8.14 -29.97
N ILE A 32 -14.51 -8.10 -30.96
CA ILE A 32 -13.06 -8.18 -30.73
C ILE A 32 -12.62 -7.00 -29.85
N ASP A 33 -13.08 -5.78 -30.11
CA ASP A 33 -12.77 -4.61 -29.28
C ASP A 33 -13.20 -4.82 -27.82
N ASN A 34 -14.38 -5.39 -27.59
CA ASN A 34 -14.84 -5.74 -26.24
C ASN A 34 -13.97 -6.82 -25.55
N TYR A 35 -13.33 -7.71 -26.30
CA TYR A 35 -12.41 -8.74 -25.78
C TYR A 35 -10.96 -8.27 -25.67
N VAL A 36 -10.52 -7.30 -26.48
CA VAL A 36 -9.20 -6.66 -26.35
C VAL A 36 -9.08 -6.05 -24.95
N HIS A 37 -10.15 -5.45 -24.44
CA HIS A 37 -10.19 -4.96 -23.06
C HIS A 37 -9.98 -6.07 -22.01
N LEU A 38 -10.41 -7.31 -22.25
CA LEU A 38 -10.16 -8.41 -21.29
C LEU A 38 -8.68 -8.78 -21.20
N ASN A 39 -7.93 -8.70 -22.30
CA ASN A 39 -6.47 -8.84 -22.29
C ASN A 39 -5.82 -7.64 -21.59
N GLU A 40 -6.29 -6.42 -21.85
CA GLU A 40 -5.83 -5.20 -21.15
C GLU A 40 -6.13 -5.24 -19.65
N LEU A 41 -7.13 -6.02 -19.22
CA LEU A 41 -7.54 -6.17 -17.83
C LEU A 41 -6.86 -7.35 -17.09
N ASN A 42 -6.02 -8.13 -17.78
CA ASN A 42 -5.22 -9.19 -17.15
C ASN A 42 -3.86 -8.65 -16.67
N PHE A 43 -3.92 -7.73 -15.71
CA PHE A 43 -2.75 -7.07 -15.13
C PHE A 43 -2.69 -7.26 -13.62
N GLY A 44 -1.49 -7.11 -13.06
CA GLY A 44 -1.26 -7.31 -11.64
C GLY A 44 0.17 -7.07 -11.22
N LEU A 45 0.48 -7.49 -9.99
CA LEU A 45 1.78 -7.28 -9.37
C LEU A 45 2.32 -8.62 -8.90
N GLU A 46 3.57 -8.90 -9.28
CA GLU A 46 4.43 -9.87 -8.64
C GLU A 46 5.42 -9.11 -7.76
N ILE A 47 5.40 -9.40 -6.46
CA ILE A 47 6.23 -8.68 -5.48
C ILE A 47 7.13 -9.68 -4.78
N LYS A 48 8.41 -9.34 -4.65
CA LYS A 48 9.39 -10.12 -3.88
C LYS A 48 10.32 -9.17 -3.10
N PRO A 49 10.85 -9.57 -1.94
CA PRO A 49 11.94 -8.83 -1.32
C PRO A 49 13.16 -8.85 -2.24
N THR A 50 13.86 -7.72 -2.31
CA THR A 50 15.16 -7.63 -3.01
C THR A 50 16.21 -8.56 -2.37
N GLY A 51 17.25 -8.91 -3.15
CA GLY A 51 18.42 -9.63 -2.64
C GLY A 51 19.26 -8.76 -1.71
N ASP A 52 19.47 -7.50 -2.12
CA ASP A 52 20.22 -6.50 -1.37
C ASP A 52 19.38 -5.85 -0.25
N TYR A 53 20.06 -5.19 0.67
CA TYR A 53 19.44 -4.43 1.74
C TYR A 53 20.05 -3.04 1.86
N LYS A 54 19.30 -2.13 2.48
CA LYS A 54 19.75 -0.79 2.82
C LYS A 54 19.85 -0.68 4.33
N THR A 55 20.79 0.14 4.80
CA THR A 55 20.91 0.51 6.21
C THR A 55 20.81 2.01 6.32
N LYS A 56 19.95 2.46 7.22
CA LYS A 56 19.72 3.88 7.50
C LYS A 56 19.71 4.13 9.01
N HIS A 57 20.30 5.23 9.45
CA HIS A 57 20.28 5.62 10.85
C HIS A 57 19.04 6.47 11.14
N TYR A 58 18.37 6.20 12.26
CA TYR A 58 17.18 6.93 12.67
C TYR A 58 17.27 7.43 14.10
N HIS A 59 16.82 8.66 14.32
CA HIS A 59 16.43 9.18 15.62
C HIS A 59 14.91 9.03 15.79
N PHE A 60 14.51 8.40 16.89
CA PHE A 60 13.12 8.10 17.18
C PHE A 60 12.59 8.99 18.30
N TYR A 61 11.41 9.57 18.09
CA TYR A 61 10.81 10.49 19.03
C TYR A 61 9.37 10.10 19.33
N LYS A 62 8.94 10.38 20.56
CA LYS A 62 7.55 10.18 21.01
C LYS A 62 7.00 11.49 21.52
N ALA A 63 5.75 11.78 21.18
CA ALA A 63 5.09 12.99 21.65
C ALA A 63 4.94 12.97 23.18
N ASP A 64 5.24 14.11 23.81
CA ASP A 64 5.20 14.26 25.27
C ASP A 64 3.77 14.15 25.79
N LYS A 65 2.83 14.80 25.09
CA LYS A 65 1.40 14.79 25.39
C LYS A 65 0.57 14.49 24.14
N LEU A 66 -0.35 13.54 24.28
CA LEU A 66 -1.28 13.12 23.24
C LEU A 66 -2.36 14.20 23.06
N GLY A 67 -2.21 15.07 22.06
CA GLY A 67 -3.19 16.13 21.72
C GLY A 67 -2.56 17.49 21.46
N GLU A 68 -1.38 17.77 22.00
CA GLU A 68 -0.61 18.99 21.72
C GLU A 68 0.33 18.81 20.51
N ALA A 69 0.71 17.57 20.22
CA ALA A 69 1.47 17.19 19.05
C ALA A 69 0.55 16.73 17.91
N ASN A 70 0.87 17.11 16.67
CA ASN A 70 0.13 16.68 15.48
C ASN A 70 0.19 15.15 15.27
N ARG A 71 1.20 14.48 15.85
CA ARG A 71 1.44 13.05 15.74
C ARG A 71 1.86 12.46 17.08
N GLY A 72 1.73 11.15 17.19
CA GLY A 72 2.17 10.41 18.37
C GLY A 72 3.65 10.10 18.45
N HIS A 73 4.34 10.18 17.31
CA HIS A 73 5.76 9.88 17.15
C HIS A 73 6.29 10.49 15.86
N ILE A 74 7.61 10.60 15.77
CA ILE A 74 8.36 11.01 14.59
C ILE A 74 9.59 10.10 14.49
N ASN A 75 9.92 9.69 13.26
CA ASN A 75 11.17 9.01 12.94
C ASN A 75 11.93 9.95 12.01
N ILE A 76 13.18 10.28 12.34
CA ILE A 76 14.02 11.16 11.53
C ILE A 76 15.21 10.35 11.04
N GLU A 77 15.34 10.21 9.72
CA GLU A 77 16.54 9.68 9.09
C GLU A 77 17.70 10.66 9.32
N SER A 78 18.85 10.16 9.75
CA SER A 78 20.02 10.98 10.02
C SER A 78 21.31 10.26 9.61
N VAL A 79 22.43 10.96 9.73
CA VAL A 79 23.77 10.37 9.58
C VAL A 79 24.11 9.58 10.84
N LYS A 80 24.85 8.48 10.68
CA LYS A 80 25.34 7.70 11.81
C LYS A 80 26.16 8.58 12.75
N ASP A 81 26.01 8.36 14.06
CA ASP A 81 26.69 9.09 15.14
C ASP A 81 26.29 10.57 15.30
N SER A 82 25.30 11.06 14.55
CA SER A 82 24.73 12.38 14.82
C SER A 82 24.00 12.39 16.17
N LYS A 83 24.02 13.55 16.83
CA LYS A 83 23.22 13.76 18.05
C LYS A 83 21.75 13.97 17.67
N PRO A 84 20.80 13.44 18.46
CA PRO A 84 19.39 13.72 18.25
C PRO A 84 19.12 15.21 18.44
N GLU A 85 18.30 15.76 17.55
CA GLU A 85 17.86 17.15 17.59
C GLU A 85 16.78 17.33 18.68
N GLU A 86 16.75 18.50 19.31
CA GLU A 86 15.65 18.86 20.19
C GLU A 86 14.44 19.28 19.36
N ILE A 87 13.33 18.57 19.54
CA ILE A 87 12.08 18.82 18.82
C ILE A 87 11.01 19.20 19.82
N ALA A 88 10.45 20.40 19.67
CA ALA A 88 9.40 20.88 20.55
C ALA A 88 8.23 19.89 20.63
N ARG A 89 7.83 19.53 21.86
CA ARG A 89 6.73 18.59 22.20
C ARG A 89 7.03 17.10 21.94
N TYR A 90 8.28 16.77 21.69
CA TYR A 90 8.72 15.40 21.48
C TYR A 90 9.94 15.07 22.33
N THR A 91 9.90 13.91 22.96
CA THR A 91 11.02 13.32 23.69
C THR A 91 11.72 12.32 22.79
N HIS A 92 13.04 12.45 22.67
CA HIS A 92 13.89 11.44 22.05
C HIS A 92 13.79 10.12 22.83
N VAL A 93 13.56 9.03 22.11
CA VAL A 93 13.43 7.69 22.69
C VAL A 93 14.74 6.93 22.55
N LEU A 94 15.26 6.87 21.33
CA LEU A 94 16.49 6.16 20.99
C LEU A 94 16.98 6.52 19.58
N SER A 95 18.22 6.14 19.30
CA SER A 95 18.84 6.24 17.97
C SER A 95 19.36 4.87 17.54
N ARG A 96 19.23 4.47 16.28
CA ARG A 96 19.77 3.20 15.79
C ARG A 96 19.82 3.09 14.27
N ASP A 97 20.66 2.18 13.81
CA ASP A 97 20.67 1.71 12.44
C ASP A 97 19.51 0.71 12.21
N ILE A 98 18.78 0.92 11.12
CA ILE A 98 17.71 0.05 10.65
C ILE A 98 18.11 -0.48 9.29
N SER A 99 18.26 -1.79 9.21
CA SER A 99 18.59 -2.50 7.99
C SER A 99 17.36 -3.21 7.44
N TYR A 100 17.06 -3.01 6.16
CA TYR A 100 15.84 -3.53 5.54
C TYR A 100 15.98 -3.79 4.05
N ARG A 101 15.20 -4.74 3.53
CA ARG A 101 15.12 -5.01 2.09
C ARG A 101 14.14 -4.06 1.41
N SER A 102 14.42 -3.68 0.17
CA SER A 102 13.42 -3.04 -0.70
C SER A 102 12.51 -4.11 -1.33
N LEU A 103 11.45 -3.70 -2.01
CA LEU A 103 10.56 -4.60 -2.74
C LEU A 103 10.90 -4.55 -4.24
N ASN A 104 11.22 -5.69 -4.85
CA ASN A 104 11.19 -5.83 -6.29
C ASN A 104 9.73 -6.04 -6.71
N VAL A 105 9.23 -5.16 -7.56
CA VAL A 105 7.88 -5.21 -8.10
C VAL A 105 7.96 -5.37 -9.60
N LYS A 106 7.34 -6.45 -10.08
CA LYS A 106 7.18 -6.76 -11.49
C LYS A 106 5.69 -6.71 -11.85
N LEU A 107 5.36 -6.09 -12.97
CA LEU A 107 4.00 -6.12 -13.52
C LEU A 107 3.73 -7.51 -14.12
N SER A 108 2.60 -8.11 -13.77
CA SER A 108 2.15 -9.33 -14.45
C SER A 108 1.38 -8.93 -15.72
N GLY A 109 1.75 -9.51 -16.86
CA GLY A 109 1.15 -9.21 -18.16
C GLY A 109 1.97 -8.19 -18.98
N GLU A 110 1.65 -8.07 -20.26
CA GLU A 110 2.21 -7.06 -21.15
C GLU A 110 1.34 -5.79 -21.05
N LEU A 111 1.71 -4.89 -20.16
CA LEU A 111 1.01 -3.61 -19.99
C LEU A 111 1.80 -2.48 -20.68
N ASP A 112 1.15 -1.76 -21.57
CA ASP A 112 1.70 -0.53 -22.14
C ASP A 112 1.66 0.60 -21.10
N ILE A 113 2.84 0.94 -20.56
CA ILE A 113 3.00 1.94 -19.49
C ILE A 113 2.64 3.35 -19.98
N ASP A 114 2.99 3.68 -21.23
CA ASP A 114 2.77 5.02 -21.76
C ASP A 114 1.29 5.25 -22.04
N LYS A 115 0.60 4.22 -22.57
CA LYS A 115 -0.84 4.25 -22.81
C LYS A 115 -1.66 4.32 -21.53
N HIS A 116 -1.33 3.50 -20.53
CA HIS A 116 -2.20 3.27 -19.37
C HIS A 116 -1.80 4.02 -18.10
N GLN A 117 -0.63 4.67 -18.10
CA GLN A 117 -0.06 5.43 -16.98
C GLN A 117 -0.23 4.71 -15.62
N PRO A 118 0.24 3.45 -15.52
CA PRO A 118 0.03 2.65 -14.33
C PRO A 118 0.61 3.29 -13.08
N LYS A 119 -0.07 3.06 -11.96
CA LYS A 119 0.45 3.41 -10.64
C LYS A 119 0.17 2.32 -9.62
N ILE A 120 1.09 2.17 -8.69
CA ILE A 120 0.96 1.24 -7.58
C ILE A 120 0.33 1.97 -6.40
N ILE A 121 -0.77 1.42 -5.89
CA ILE A 121 -1.50 1.94 -4.74
C ILE A 121 -1.18 1.09 -3.51
N ILE A 122 -0.75 1.74 -2.43
CA ILE A 122 -0.57 1.11 -1.12
C ILE A 122 -1.73 1.47 -0.20
N LYS A 123 -2.44 0.44 0.24
CA LYS A 123 -3.46 0.53 1.30
C LYS A 123 -2.90 -0.04 2.59
N ARG A 124 -3.24 0.58 3.71
CA ARG A 124 -2.88 0.09 5.04
C ARG A 124 -4.07 -0.56 5.70
N TYR A 125 -3.83 -1.65 6.42
CA TYR A 125 -4.87 -2.21 7.27
C TYR A 125 -5.18 -1.26 8.43
N LYS A 126 -6.46 -0.93 8.60
CA LYS A 126 -6.97 -0.15 9.73
C LYS A 126 -8.00 -0.98 10.47
N GLN A 127 -7.93 -0.95 11.78
CA GLN A 127 -8.89 -1.62 12.65
C GLN A 127 -10.19 -0.83 12.74
N LYS A 128 -11.23 -1.50 13.27
CA LYS A 128 -12.54 -0.89 13.51
C LYS A 128 -12.39 0.37 14.37
N LYS A 129 -13.03 1.45 13.94
CA LYS A 129 -12.95 2.77 14.61
C LYS A 129 -14.32 3.39 14.79
N ILE A 130 -14.55 3.98 15.96
CA ILE A 130 -15.69 4.85 16.22
C ILE A 130 -15.27 6.29 15.90
N MET A 131 -16.02 6.93 15.01
CA MET A 131 -15.79 8.32 14.62
C MET A 131 -16.45 9.28 15.62
N LYS A 132 -16.05 10.56 15.63
CA LYS A 132 -16.70 11.59 16.48
C LYS A 132 -18.22 11.69 16.23
N SER A 133 -18.66 11.37 15.01
CA SER A 133 -20.07 11.30 14.63
C SER A 133 -20.83 10.07 15.15
N GLY A 134 -20.19 9.17 15.91
CA GLY A 134 -20.77 7.90 16.34
C GLY A 134 -20.71 6.77 15.29
N TYR A 135 -20.43 7.10 14.02
CA TYR A 135 -20.29 6.11 12.95
C TYR A 135 -19.15 5.12 13.23
N ARG A 136 -19.44 3.83 13.06
CA ARG A 136 -18.48 2.74 13.20
C ARG A 136 -17.88 2.38 11.85
N LYS A 137 -16.67 2.87 11.59
CA LYS A 137 -15.89 2.46 10.42
C LYS A 137 -15.39 1.02 10.62
N PRO A 138 -15.69 0.08 9.70
CA PRO A 138 -15.23 -1.30 9.82
C PRO A 138 -13.71 -1.40 9.71
N SER A 139 -13.16 -2.56 10.11
CA SER A 139 -11.76 -2.87 9.84
C SER A 139 -11.56 -3.25 8.37
N GLY A 140 -10.43 -2.90 7.79
CA GLY A 140 -10.10 -3.23 6.40
C GLY A 140 -8.89 -2.48 5.88
N PHE A 141 -8.60 -2.63 4.59
CA PHE A 141 -7.52 -1.93 3.92
C PHE A 141 -8.02 -0.60 3.35
N TYR A 142 -7.35 0.49 3.73
CA TYR A 142 -7.69 1.83 3.29
C TYR A 142 -6.47 2.55 2.72
N GLN A 143 -6.65 3.16 1.56
CA GLN A 143 -5.67 4.09 0.98
C GLN A 143 -5.58 5.33 1.88
N GLU A 144 -4.36 5.83 2.07
CA GLU A 144 -4.10 7.10 2.73
C GLU A 144 -4.10 8.22 1.70
N LEU A 145 -4.50 9.42 2.12
CA LEU A 145 -4.29 10.61 1.28
C LEU A 145 -2.78 10.78 1.07
N PRO A 146 -2.32 11.13 -0.14
CA PRO A 146 -0.89 11.28 -0.43
C PRO A 146 -0.18 12.23 0.55
N GLU A 147 -0.83 13.33 0.92
CA GLU A 147 -0.30 14.29 1.90
C GLU A 147 -0.14 13.66 3.28
N ASP A 148 -1.15 12.93 3.76
CA ASP A 148 -1.09 12.21 5.04
C ASP A 148 0.05 11.19 5.04
N ALA A 149 0.21 10.42 3.95
CA ALA A 149 1.25 9.42 3.80
C ALA A 149 2.65 10.07 3.81
N LYS A 150 2.86 11.11 2.99
CA LYS A 150 4.10 11.88 2.92
C LYS A 150 4.47 12.46 4.28
N SER A 151 3.47 12.90 5.02
CA SER A 151 3.63 13.37 6.38
C SER A 151 4.36 12.30 7.24
N TRP A 152 4.02 11.02 7.10
CA TRP A 152 4.66 9.89 7.80
C TRP A 152 5.95 9.37 7.15
N ASP A 153 6.58 10.13 6.25
CA ASP A 153 7.76 9.68 5.49
C ASP A 153 7.54 8.35 4.76
N ARG A 154 6.38 8.23 4.11
CA ARG A 154 6.03 7.13 3.19
C ARG A 154 5.14 7.64 2.06
N GLN A 155 4.88 6.80 1.07
CA GLN A 155 3.98 7.14 -0.05
C GLN A 155 2.80 6.19 -0.11
N SER A 156 1.63 6.70 -0.48
CA SER A 156 0.43 5.89 -0.74
C SER A 156 0.29 5.48 -2.20
N GLU A 157 1.02 6.14 -3.11
CA GLU A 157 0.96 5.94 -4.55
C GLU A 157 2.38 6.04 -5.13
N TYR A 158 2.74 5.13 -6.03
CA TYR A 158 4.01 5.13 -6.74
C TYR A 158 3.75 5.09 -8.25
N PRO A 159 4.27 6.05 -9.03
CA PRO A 159 4.17 5.98 -10.49
C PRO A 159 5.02 4.81 -11.00
N VAL A 160 4.46 4.01 -11.91
CA VAL A 160 5.19 2.91 -12.54
C VAL A 160 5.96 3.45 -13.74
N LYS A 161 7.26 3.17 -13.79
CA LYS A 161 8.18 3.68 -14.84
C LYS A 161 8.70 2.58 -15.76
N SER A 162 8.60 1.33 -15.34
CA SER A 162 9.13 0.15 -16.03
C SER A 162 8.36 -1.08 -15.58
N ASN A 163 8.39 -2.15 -16.38
CA ASN A 163 7.73 -3.43 -16.06
C ASN A 163 8.29 -4.08 -14.80
N GLU A 164 9.55 -3.81 -14.47
CA GLU A 164 10.19 -4.24 -13.24
C GLU A 164 10.87 -3.03 -12.58
N MET A 165 10.60 -2.83 -11.30
CA MET A 165 11.14 -1.70 -10.55
C MET A 165 11.38 -2.07 -9.08
N VAL A 166 12.33 -1.37 -8.46
CA VAL A 166 12.60 -1.50 -7.02
C VAL A 166 11.88 -0.38 -6.29
N LEU A 167 11.02 -0.75 -5.34
CA LEU A 167 10.32 0.15 -4.44
C LEU A 167 10.91 0.12 -3.05
N ASP A 168 11.36 1.29 -2.60
CA ASP A 168 11.70 1.54 -1.21
C ASP A 168 10.48 2.13 -0.51
N ILE A 169 9.75 1.30 0.23
CA ILE A 169 8.57 1.75 0.96
C ILE A 169 8.91 2.37 2.33
N ASN A 170 10.19 2.42 2.71
CA ASN A 170 10.67 2.80 4.02
C ASN A 170 9.88 2.13 5.17
N PRO A 171 10.09 0.83 5.42
CA PRO A 171 9.20 0.03 6.27
C PRO A 171 9.13 0.53 7.72
N ILE A 172 10.15 1.22 8.23
CA ILE A 172 10.14 1.76 9.60
C ILE A 172 9.06 2.84 9.80
N SER A 173 8.69 3.56 8.75
CA SER A 173 7.60 4.57 8.75
C SER A 173 6.22 3.98 9.01
N TYR A 174 6.08 2.64 8.97
CA TYR A 174 4.86 1.93 9.33
C TYR A 174 4.78 1.56 10.81
N PHE A 175 5.81 1.90 11.59
CA PHE A 175 5.90 1.60 13.00
C PHE A 175 6.24 2.83 13.84
N ARG A 176 5.62 2.86 15.01
CA ARG A 176 5.90 3.73 16.13
C ARG A 176 7.04 3.12 16.96
N PRO A 177 8.03 3.92 17.36
CA PRO A 177 9.14 3.46 18.19
C PRO A 177 8.70 2.93 19.55
N GLY A 178 9.32 1.81 19.92
CA GLY A 178 9.35 1.26 21.28
C GLY A 178 10.70 1.51 21.95
N LYS A 179 10.86 1.10 23.21
CA LYS A 179 12.18 1.11 23.87
C LYS A 179 13.10 0.04 23.26
N ASP A 180 12.54 -1.15 23.00
CA ASP A 180 13.25 -2.28 22.41
C ASP A 180 12.89 -2.53 20.94
N TYR A 181 13.71 -3.29 20.20
CA TYR A 181 13.44 -3.71 18.80
C TYR A 181 12.08 -4.39 18.64
N ARG A 182 11.68 -5.20 19.62
CA ARG A 182 10.41 -5.94 19.61
C ARG A 182 9.21 -5.10 20.06
N ASP A 183 9.46 -3.92 20.62
CA ASP A 183 8.43 -3.05 21.19
C ASP A 183 7.94 -1.99 20.21
N PHE A 184 8.28 -2.10 18.93
CA PHE A 184 7.68 -1.26 17.90
C PHE A 184 6.21 -1.65 17.71
N TYR A 185 5.37 -0.63 17.64
CA TYR A 185 3.93 -0.77 17.43
C TYR A 185 3.56 -0.24 16.05
N PRO A 186 2.49 -0.71 15.38
CA PRO A 186 2.10 -0.10 14.12
C PRO A 186 1.81 1.41 14.26
N ALA A 187 2.32 2.20 13.32
CA ALA A 187 2.20 3.65 13.30
C ALA A 187 0.76 4.11 13.07
N GLY A 188 0.32 5.11 13.83
CA GLY A 188 -1.03 5.65 13.74
C GLY A 188 -1.17 7.08 14.22
N THR A 189 -2.14 7.81 13.66
CA THR A 189 -2.47 9.18 14.07
C THR A 189 -3.23 9.19 15.40
N ILE A 190 -2.69 9.85 16.42
CA ILE A 190 -3.28 9.96 17.76
C ILE A 190 -4.42 11.00 17.84
N ASN A 191 -4.50 11.96 16.90
CA ASN A 191 -5.49 13.05 16.92
C ASN A 191 -6.95 12.63 16.62
N ARG A 192 -7.27 11.34 16.74
CA ARG A 192 -8.64 10.84 16.80
C ARG A 192 -8.68 9.67 17.80
N PRO A 193 -9.40 9.78 18.92
CA PRO A 193 -9.63 8.68 19.86
C PRO A 193 -10.00 7.40 19.08
N GLY A 194 -9.29 6.29 19.33
CA GLY A 194 -9.54 5.00 18.67
C GLY A 194 -9.08 4.86 17.22
N SER A 195 -8.02 5.55 16.78
CA SER A 195 -7.45 5.34 15.43
C SER A 195 -6.94 3.92 15.17
N PHE A 196 -6.58 3.19 16.23
CA PHE A 196 -6.29 1.77 16.19
C PHE A 196 -6.71 1.16 17.55
N ARG A 197 -7.67 0.23 17.55
CA ARG A 197 -7.93 -0.63 18.71
C ARG A 197 -6.93 -1.80 18.65
N TYR A 198 -5.66 -1.54 18.95
CA TYR A 198 -4.81 -2.66 19.32
C TYR A 198 -5.29 -3.14 20.68
N SER A 199 -5.77 -4.37 20.77
CA SER A 199 -5.84 -5.03 22.06
C SER A 199 -4.40 -5.08 22.58
N VAL A 200 -4.20 -4.59 23.80
CA VAL A 200 -2.90 -4.57 24.50
C VAL A 200 -2.27 -5.97 24.55
N HIS A 201 -3.08 -7.02 24.35
CA HIS A 201 -2.73 -8.43 24.32
C HIS A 201 -2.16 -8.95 23.00
N HIS A 202 -2.13 -8.17 21.91
CA HIS A 202 -1.60 -8.61 20.61
C HIS A 202 -0.57 -7.61 20.06
N ARG A 203 0.62 -7.61 20.68
CA ARG A 203 1.86 -6.98 20.20
C ARG A 203 2.34 -7.68 18.92
N LYS A 204 1.57 -7.60 17.83
CA LYS A 204 1.95 -8.22 16.56
C LYS A 204 3.17 -7.45 16.02
N PRO A 205 4.33 -8.09 15.80
CA PRO A 205 5.56 -7.44 15.35
C PRO A 205 5.54 -7.11 13.85
N PHE A 206 4.36 -6.89 13.29
CA PHE A 206 4.20 -6.66 11.85
C PHE A 206 3.10 -5.67 11.50
N SER A 207 3.31 -4.99 10.37
CA SER A 207 2.33 -4.09 9.76
C SER A 207 1.75 -4.75 8.51
N LEU A 208 0.43 -4.68 8.35
CA LEU A 208 -0.26 -5.22 7.17
C LEU A 208 -0.54 -4.10 6.18
N ILE A 209 -0.01 -4.27 4.96
CA ILE A 209 -0.29 -3.41 3.82
C ILE A 209 -0.82 -4.27 2.67
N GLN A 210 -1.46 -3.60 1.72
CA GLN A 210 -2.01 -4.21 0.52
C GLN A 210 -1.60 -3.34 -0.67
N MET A 211 -0.97 -3.95 -1.66
CA MET A 211 -0.51 -3.29 -2.88
C MET A 211 -1.39 -3.70 -4.05
N LEU A 212 -1.76 -2.74 -4.89
CA LEU A 212 -2.57 -2.95 -6.09
C LEU A 212 -1.97 -2.16 -7.25
N LEU A 213 -2.08 -2.67 -8.47
CA LEU A 213 -1.86 -1.87 -9.68
C LEU A 213 -3.17 -1.17 -10.03
N GLU A 214 -3.11 0.12 -10.34
CA GLU A 214 -4.20 0.90 -10.91
C GLU A 214 -3.77 1.37 -12.29
N ILE A 215 -4.63 1.18 -13.29
CA ILE A 215 -4.44 1.64 -14.67
C ILE A 215 -5.60 2.54 -15.09
N ASP A 216 -5.35 3.41 -16.05
CA ASP A 216 -6.38 4.19 -16.72
C ASP A 216 -6.63 3.62 -18.12
N VAL A 217 -7.89 3.30 -18.41
CA VAL A 217 -8.35 2.91 -19.75
C VAL A 217 -9.49 3.86 -20.12
N ASN A 218 -9.22 4.79 -21.04
CA ASN A 218 -10.19 5.75 -21.55
C ASN A 218 -10.93 6.56 -20.45
N GLY A 219 -10.22 6.97 -19.40
CA GLY A 219 -10.75 7.73 -18.26
C GLY A 219 -11.38 6.87 -17.17
N THR A 220 -11.43 5.55 -17.35
CA THR A 220 -11.94 4.61 -16.35
C THR A 220 -10.78 3.92 -15.64
N LYS A 221 -10.79 3.97 -14.31
CA LYS A 221 -9.74 3.38 -13.47
C LYS A 221 -10.05 1.93 -13.15
N PHE A 222 -9.13 1.06 -13.52
CA PHE A 222 -9.18 -0.37 -13.21
C PHE A 222 -8.11 -0.72 -12.18
N ARG A 223 -8.40 -1.72 -11.34
CA ARG A 223 -7.48 -2.17 -10.28
C ARG A 223 -7.26 -3.66 -10.36
N SER A 224 -6.01 -4.07 -10.17
CA SER A 224 -5.64 -5.47 -10.12
C SER A 224 -6.15 -6.16 -8.86
N ASN A 225 -6.03 -7.49 -8.84
CA ASN A 225 -6.06 -8.22 -7.58
C ASN A 225 -5.02 -7.66 -6.60
N PRO A 226 -5.39 -7.53 -5.32
CA PRO A 226 -4.47 -7.04 -4.32
C PRO A 226 -3.45 -8.09 -3.90
N VAL A 227 -2.22 -7.64 -3.66
CA VAL A 227 -1.16 -8.42 -3.01
C VAL A 227 -1.03 -7.97 -1.56
N ASN A 228 -1.17 -8.88 -0.60
CA ASN A 228 -1.07 -8.56 0.81
C ASN A 228 0.37 -8.74 1.29
N ILE A 229 0.89 -7.75 2.01
CA ILE A 229 2.26 -7.76 2.49
C ILE A 229 2.26 -7.53 4.00
N LYS A 230 2.96 -8.42 4.71
CA LYS A 230 3.27 -8.27 6.13
C LYS A 230 4.72 -7.79 6.25
N ILE A 231 4.92 -6.62 6.82
CA ILE A 231 6.25 -6.10 7.15
C ILE A 231 6.67 -6.72 8.47
N ILE A 232 7.72 -7.54 8.49
CA ILE A 232 8.24 -8.20 9.69
C ILE A 232 9.42 -7.39 10.22
N LEU A 233 9.35 -6.99 11.47
CA LEU A 233 10.48 -6.38 12.15
C LEU A 233 11.54 -7.42 12.49
N GLY A 234 12.81 -7.04 12.34
CA GLY A 234 13.93 -7.81 12.83
C GLY A 234 13.86 -8.01 14.35
N ARG A 235 14.43 -9.12 14.82
CA ARG A 235 14.49 -9.46 16.24
C ARG A 235 15.37 -8.50 17.05
N ASP A 236 16.44 -8.02 16.44
CA ASP A 236 17.49 -7.19 17.03
C ASP A 236 18.19 -6.36 15.92
N GLU A 237 19.25 -5.63 16.26
CA GLU A 237 19.97 -4.72 15.36
C GLU A 237 20.67 -5.38 14.17
N ASN A 238 20.96 -6.68 14.29
CA ASN A 238 21.60 -7.45 13.23
C ASN A 238 20.59 -8.11 12.30
N ASP A 239 19.31 -8.08 12.66
CA ASP A 239 18.25 -8.73 11.90
C ASP A 239 17.55 -7.75 10.95
N LEU A 240 17.39 -8.18 9.70
CA LEU A 240 16.85 -7.36 8.63
C LEU A 240 15.34 -7.29 8.72
N ILE A 241 14.77 -6.08 8.59
CA ILE A 241 13.33 -5.96 8.31
C ILE A 241 13.05 -6.60 6.96
N ASN A 242 12.07 -7.52 6.94
CA ASN A 242 11.73 -8.34 5.79
C ASN A 242 10.21 -8.42 5.59
N TYR A 243 9.76 -9.16 4.58
CA TYR A 243 8.36 -9.21 4.17
C TYR A 243 7.84 -10.63 3.97
N ILE A 244 6.60 -10.88 4.40
CA ILE A 244 5.79 -12.01 3.94
C ILE A 244 4.79 -11.48 2.93
N ILE A 245 4.74 -12.09 1.74
CA ILE A 245 3.89 -11.67 0.63
C ILE A 245 2.90 -12.80 0.34
N ASN A 246 1.61 -12.46 0.33
CA ASN A 246 0.47 -13.36 0.21
C ASN A 246 -0.53 -12.89 -0.84
#